data_AF-A0A645ITF2-F1
#
_entry.id   AF-A0A645ITF2-F1
#
_cell.length_a   1.000
_cell.length_b   1.000
_cell.length_c   1.000
_cell.angle_alpha   90.00
_cell.angle_beta   90.00
_cell.angle_gamma   90.00
#
_symmetry.space_group_name_H-M   'P 1'
#
loop_
_entity.id
_entity.type
_entity.pdbx_description
1 polymer ?
#
loop_
_entity_poly.entity_id
_entity_poly.type
_entity_poly.pdbx_seq_one_letter_code
_entity_poly.pdbx_strand_id
1 'polypeptide(L)'
;MLLPESLPGLISGATLTLVTLIGYSTMAGAIGGGGVGDFAIRYGYQRFNGEVLLVAVIVLIAIVQLVQSIGDGIVHRMAYRRG
;
A
#
# COMPACT_ATOMS: atom_id res chain seq x y z
N MET A 1 -19.25 -6.79 -25.44
CA MET A 1 -19.42 -5.60 -24.56
C MET A 1 -19.06 -6.01 -23.13
N LEU A 2 -17.76 -6.14 -22.81
CA LEU A 2 -17.29 -6.56 -21.48
C LEU A 2 -15.98 -5.86 -21.08
N LEU A 3 -15.13 -5.52 -22.05
CA LEU A 3 -13.88 -4.79 -21.79
C LEU A 3 -14.10 -3.36 -21.26
N PRO A 4 -15.10 -2.58 -21.74
CA PRO A 4 -15.31 -1.24 -21.20
C PRO A 4 -15.76 -1.31 -19.73
N GLU A 5 -16.79 -2.07 -19.39
CA GLU A 5 -17.36 -2.05 -18.03
C GLU A 5 -16.45 -2.65 -16.94
N SER A 6 -15.50 -3.53 -17.29
CA SER A 6 -14.60 -4.18 -16.32
C SER A 6 -13.32 -3.41 -16.00
N LEU A 7 -12.95 -2.40 -16.80
CA LEU A 7 -11.72 -1.59 -16.60
C LEU A 7 -11.61 -0.96 -15.20
N PRO A 8 -12.66 -0.33 -14.64
CA PRO A 8 -12.62 0.17 -13.26
C PRO A 8 -12.31 -0.93 -12.24
N GLY A 9 -12.97 -2.08 -12.35
CA GLY A 9 -12.78 -3.21 -11.45
C GLY A 9 -11.37 -3.80 -11.55
N LEU A 10 -10.78 -3.82 -12.74
CA LEU A 10 -9.43 -4.32 -12.97
C LEU A 10 -8.37 -3.41 -12.34
N ILE A 11 -8.57 -2.09 -12.37
CA ILE A 11 -7.68 -1.12 -11.70
C ILE A 11 -7.83 -1.18 -10.19
N SER A 12 -9.06 -1.29 -9.67
CA SER A 12 -9.27 -1.50 -8.24
C SER A 12 -8.62 -2.81 -7.76
N GLY A 13 -8.75 -3.90 -8.52
CA GLY A 13 -8.08 -5.17 -8.22
C GLY A 13 -6.55 -5.07 -8.27
N ALA A 14 -5.99 -4.35 -9.25
CA ALA A 14 -4.55 -4.09 -9.32
C ALA A 14 -4.06 -3.25 -8.13
N THR A 15 -4.81 -2.22 -7.76
CA THR A 15 -4.53 -1.36 -6.59
C THR A 15 -4.52 -2.19 -5.31
N LEU A 16 -5.52 -3.04 -5.11
CA LEU A 16 -5.58 -3.95 -3.98
C LEU A 16 -4.38 -4.90 -3.96
N THR A 17 -4.00 -5.47 -5.11
CA THR A 17 -2.85 -6.35 -5.24
C THR A 17 -1.53 -5.64 -4.89
N LEU A 18 -1.39 -4.37 -5.26
CA LEU A 18 -0.22 -3.57 -4.87
C LEU A 18 -0.18 -3.33 -3.36
N VAL A 19 -1.33 -3.01 -2.76
CA VAL A 19 -1.43 -2.83 -1.30
C VAL A 19 -1.09 -4.13 -0.56
N THR A 20 -1.59 -5.28 -1.02
CA THR A 20 -1.26 -6.57 -0.39
C THR A 20 0.23 -6.90 -0.55
N LEU A 21 0.84 -6.58 -1.69
CA LEU A 21 2.28 -6.77 -1.91
C LEU A 21 3.13 -5.89 -0.99
N ILE A 22 2.71 -4.64 -0.72
CA ILE A 22 3.35 -3.77 0.28
C ILE A 22 3.29 -4.41 1.68
N GLY A 23 2.12 -4.96 2.05
CA GLY A 23 1.96 -5.71 3.30
C GLY A 23 2.92 -6.90 3.38
N TYR A 24 3.00 -7.71 2.32
CA TYR A 24 3.93 -8.84 2.26
C TYR A 24 5.39 -8.42 2.30
N SER A 25 5.77 -7.33 1.63
CA SER A 25 7.13 -6.78 1.70
C SER A 25 7.49 -6.32 3.11
N THR A 26 6.53 -5.72 3.83
CA THR A 26 6.72 -5.31 5.23
C THR A 26 6.92 -6.52 6.13
N MET A 27 6.14 -7.59 5.95
CA MET A 27 6.33 -8.86 6.67
C MET A 27 7.67 -9.53 6.30
N ALA A 28 8.09 -9.45 5.03
CA ALA A 28 9.40 -9.94 4.60
C ALA A 28 10.55 -9.15 5.24
N GLY A 29 10.34 -7.88 5.56
CA GLY A 29 11.28 -7.08 6.37
C GLY A 29 11.54 -7.69 7.75
N ALA A 30 10.57 -8.40 8.34
CA ALA A 30 10.74 -9.07 9.64
C ALA A 30 11.72 -10.23 9.63
N ILE A 31 11.89 -10.88 8.49
CA ILE A 31 12.83 -11.99 8.30
C ILE A 31 14.15 -11.55 7.67
N GLY A 32 14.43 -10.25 7.63
CA GLY A 32 15.68 -9.69 7.12
C GLY A 32 15.66 -9.27 5.65
N GLY A 33 14.47 -9.16 5.03
CA GLY A 33 14.30 -8.65 3.66
C GLY A 33 14.51 -7.15 3.48
N GLY A 34 14.80 -6.41 4.57
CA GLY A 34 15.03 -4.96 4.54
C GLY A 34 13.76 -4.11 4.48
N GLY A 35 13.92 -2.81 4.22
CA GLY A 35 12.81 -1.86 4.08
C GLY A 35 12.20 -1.39 5.40
N VAL A 36 10.98 -0.84 5.34
CA VAL A 36 10.30 -0.19 6.48
C VAL A 36 9.99 -1.18 7.60
N GLY A 37 9.65 -2.44 7.25
CA GLY A 37 9.40 -3.50 8.23
C GLY A 37 10.64 -3.90 9.04
N ASP A 38 11.78 -4.07 8.36
CA ASP A 38 13.08 -4.36 9.02
C ASP A 38 13.48 -3.19 9.94
N PHE A 39 13.30 -1.95 9.48
CA PHE A 39 13.55 -0.76 10.29
C PHE A 39 12.67 -0.70 11.54
N ALA A 40 11.36 -0.91 11.38
CA ALA A 40 10.41 -0.90 12.49
C ALA A 40 10.75 -1.95 13.56
N ILE A 41 11.18 -3.14 13.12
CA ILE A 41 11.54 -4.22 14.03
C ILE A 41 12.85 -3.93 14.75
N ARG A 42 13.90 -3.54 14.02
CA ARG A 42 15.22 -3.33 14.63
C ARG A 42 15.31 -2.10 15.51
N TYR A 43 14.68 -0.99 15.08
CA TYR A 43 14.84 0.30 15.74
C TYR A 43 13.64 0.66 16.63
N GLY A 44 12.45 0.16 16.32
CA GLY A 44 11.27 0.32 17.15
C GLY A 44 11.11 -0.82 18.14
N TYR A 45 10.69 -1.99 17.65
CA TYR A 45 10.28 -3.12 18.48
C TYR A 45 11.41 -3.68 19.36
N GLN A 46 12.55 -4.05 18.77
CA GLN A 46 13.67 -4.67 19.49
C GLN A 46 14.31 -3.74 20.52
N ARG A 47 14.21 -2.43 20.32
CA ARG A 47 14.73 -1.40 21.25
C ARG A 47 13.64 -0.87 22.19
N PHE A 48 12.44 -1.43 22.16
CA PHE A 48 11.27 -0.94 22.89
C PHE A 48 11.02 0.57 22.71
N ASN A 49 11.35 1.09 21.53
CA ASN A 49 11.11 2.48 21.17
C ASN A 49 9.76 2.62 20.46
N GLY A 50 8.73 2.96 21.25
CA GLY A 50 7.36 3.13 20.76
C GLY A 50 7.21 4.28 19.76
N GLU A 51 7.99 5.36 19.89
CA GLU A 51 7.94 6.49 18.96
C GLU A 51 8.40 6.08 17.56
N VAL A 52 9.51 5.33 17.46
CA VAL A 52 10.02 4.84 16.18
C VAL A 52 9.03 3.86 15.54
N LEU A 53 8.42 2.98 16.34
CA LEU A 53 7.39 2.07 15.85
C LEU A 53 6.18 2.83 15.30
N LEU A 54 5.72 3.87 16.01
CA LEU A 54 4.60 4.71 15.59
C LEU A 54 4.91 5.45 14.28
N VAL A 55 6.12 6.02 14.15
CA VAL A 55 6.57 6.66 12.90
C VAL A 55 6.56 5.66 11.74
N ALA A 56 7.07 4.44 11.95
CA ALA A 56 7.06 3.42 10.91
C ALA A 56 5.63 3.04 10.47
N VAL A 57 4.69 2.92 11.41
CA VAL A 57 3.27 2.67 11.10
C VAL A 57 2.67 3.83 10.30
N ILE A 58 2.92 5.08 10.68
CA ILE A 58 2.43 6.25 9.95
C ILE A 58 2.98 6.26 8.52
N VAL A 59 4.27 5.96 8.33
CA VAL A 59 4.88 5.86 7.01
C VAL A 59 4.21 4.78 6.16
N LEU A 60 3.95 3.60 6.73
CA LEU A 60 3.24 2.52 6.01
C LEU A 60 1.82 2.94 5.62
N ILE A 61 1.08 3.57 6.52
CA ILE A 61 -0.27 4.10 6.24
C ILE A 61 -0.21 5.13 5.12
N ALA A 62 0.75 6.05 5.15
CA ALA A 62 0.92 7.07 4.12
C ALA A 62 1.20 6.46 2.74
N ILE A 63 2.05 5.43 2.66
CA ILE A 63 2.34 4.71 1.42
C ILE A 63 1.07 4.01 0.88
N VAL A 64 0.35 3.29 1.74
CA VAL A 64 -0.88 2.60 1.35
C VAL A 64 -1.93 3.60 0.86
N GLN A 65 -2.12 4.70 1.58
CA GLN A 65 -3.08 5.74 1.18
C GLN A 65 -2.70 6.41 -0.13
N LEU A 66 -1.40 6.62 -0.39
CA LEU A 66 -0.93 7.18 -1.65
C LEU A 66 -1.26 6.24 -2.82
N VAL A 67 -1.01 4.93 -2.66
CA VAL A 67 -1.34 3.93 -3.69
C VAL A 67 -2.85 3.84 -3.92
N GLN A 68 -3.65 3.80 -2.85
CA GLN A 68 -5.11 3.78 -2.95
C GLN A 68 -5.66 5.04 -3.62
N SER A 69 -5.20 6.22 -3.21
CA SER A 69 -5.62 7.50 -3.78
C SER A 69 -5.30 7.61 -5.28
N ILE A 70 -4.15 7.07 -5.70
CA ILE A 70 -3.79 6.99 -7.12
C ILE A 70 -4.73 6.04 -7.87
N GLY A 71 -4.97 4.84 -7.32
CA GLY A 71 -5.89 3.86 -7.90
C GLY A 71 -7.30 4.44 -8.07
N ASP A 72 -7.84 5.05 -7.01
CA ASP A 72 -9.16 5.67 -7.00
C ASP A 72 -9.24 6.87 -7.95
N GLY A 73 -8.19 7.69 -8.01
CA GLY A 73 -8.10 8.82 -8.94
C GLY A 73 -8.10 8.38 -10.41
N ILE A 74 -7.41 7.29 -10.74
CA ILE A 74 -7.43 6.71 -12.09
C ILE A 74 -8.82 6.18 -12.42
N VAL A 75 -9.45 5.45 -11.48
CA VAL A 75 -10.83 4.94 -11.64
C VAL A 75 -11.82 6.09 -11.87
N HIS A 76 -11.76 7.15 -11.05
CA HIS A 76 -12.62 8.32 -11.17
C HIS A 76 -12.45 9.03 -12.52
N ARG A 77 -11.21 9.20 -12.97
CA ARG A 77 -10.92 9.84 -14.26
C ARG A 77 -11.42 9.03 -15.44
N MET A 78 -11.40 7.70 -15.37
CA MET A 78 -11.99 6.84 -16.41
C MET A 78 -13.51 6.86 -16.39
N ALA A 79 -14.13 6.92 -15.21
CA ALA A 79 -15.57 7.07 -15.08
C ALA A 79 -16.07 8.38 -15.72
N TYR A 80 -15.32 9.48 -15.58
CA TYR A 80 -15.66 10.79 -16.16
C TYR A 80 -15.56 10.83 -17.69
N ARG A 81 -14.83 9.92 -18.35
CA ARG A 81 -14.74 9.86 -19.83
C ARG A 81 -15.91 9.11 -20.48
N ARG A 82 -16.89 8.66 -19.72
CA ARG A 82 -18.06 7.91 -20.21
C ARG A 82 -19.42 8.59 -19.99
N GLY A 83 -19.45 9.75 -19.35
CA GLY A 83 -20.61 10.65 -19.35
C GLY A 83 -20.47 11.68 -20.45
#